data_AF-A0A6B2S5P8-F1
#
_entry.id   AF-A0A6B2S5P8-F1
#
_cell.length_a   1.000
_cell.length_b   1.000
_cell.length_c   1.000
_cell.angle_alpha   90.00
_cell.angle_beta   90.00
_cell.angle_gamma   90.00
#
_symmetry.space_group_name_H-M   'P 1'
#
loop_
_entity.id
_entity.type
_entity.pdbx_description
1 polymer ?
#
loop_
_entity_poly.entity_id
_entity_poly.type
_entity_poly.pdbx_seq_one_letter_code
_entity_poly.pdbx_strand_id
1 'polypeptide(L)' 'AGGHPSPNAGPVEASFAGSIGVRLGGTLSYGGRVEHRAVLNGGGRPVACADIERAVRLSRRVSLLALATALVVRKVRR' A
#
# COMPACT_ATOMS: atom_id res chain seq x y z
N ALA A 1 -1.64 -8.88 -8.83
CA ALA A 1 -1.07 -9.39 -7.56
C ALA A 1 -0.24 -10.67 -7.73
N GLY A 2 -0.50 -11.55 -8.70
CA GLY A 2 0.14 -12.87 -8.81
C GLY A 2 1.64 -12.94 -9.12
N GLY A 3 2.36 -11.81 -9.18
CA GLY A 3 3.82 -11.77 -9.44
C GLY A 3 4.63 -11.14 -8.31
N HIS A 4 4.01 -10.87 -7.15
CA HIS A 4 4.73 -10.29 -6.01
C HIS A 4 5.45 -11.40 -5.23
N PRO A 5 6.75 -11.25 -4.88
CA PRO A 5 7.54 -12.31 -4.23
C PRO A 5 6.99 -12.72 -2.85
N SER A 6 6.21 -11.84 -2.21
CA SER A 6 5.45 -12.17 -1.01
C SER A 6 3.95 -12.25 -1.34
N PRO A 7 3.29 -13.40 -1.10
CA PRO A 7 1.86 -13.57 -1.35
C PRO A 7 1.00 -12.67 -0.45
N ASN A 8 1.52 -12.28 0.72
CA ASN A 8 0.82 -11.44 1.69
C ASN A 8 0.99 -9.95 1.40
N ALA A 9 2.11 -9.54 0.80
CA ALA A 9 2.38 -8.12 0.56
C ALA A 9 1.73 -7.61 -0.73
N GLY A 10 1.69 -8.42 -1.80
CA GLY A 10 1.18 -7.99 -3.11
C GLY A 10 -0.25 -7.44 -3.09
N PRO A 11 -1.23 -8.12 -2.47
CA PRO A 11 -2.60 -7.62 -2.38
C PRO A 11 -2.73 -6.33 -1.54
N VAL A 12 -1.99 -6.24 -0.43
CA VAL A 12 -2.02 -5.08 0.47
C VAL A 12 -1.43 -3.85 -0.23
N GLU A 13 -0.26 -4.00 -0.86
CA GLU A 13 0.39 -2.94 -1.60
C GLU A 13 -0.41 -2.49 -2.82
N ALA A 14 -1.04 -3.42 -3.56
CA ALA A 14 -1.92 -3.08 -4.68
C ALA A 14 -3.16 -2.31 -4.23
N SER A 15 -3.77 -2.70 -3.11
CA SER A 15 -4.93 -2.00 -2.54
C SER A 15 -4.56 -0.60 -2.07
N PHE A 16 -3.40 -0.44 -1.43
CA PHE A 16 -2.87 0.85 -1.02
C PHE A 16 -2.61 1.75 -2.23
N ALA A 17 -1.93 1.23 -3.25
CA ALA A 17 -1.68 1.93 -4.52
C ALA A 17 -2.99 2.39 -5.18
N GLY A 18 -4.00 1.51 -5.23
CA GLY A 18 -5.35 1.82 -5.69
C GLY A 18 -6.01 2.96 -4.92
N SER A 19 -5.95 2.92 -3.59
CA SER A 19 -6.62 3.91 -2.74
C SER A 19 -6.06 5.34 -2.85
N ILE A 20 -4.79 5.50 -3.24
CA ILE A 20 -4.20 6.81 -3.55
C ILE A 20 -4.09 7.07 -5.06
N GLY A 21 -4.59 6.17 -5.90
CA GLY A 21 -4.67 6.32 -7.35
C GLY A 21 -3.33 6.25 -8.08
N VAL A 22 -2.32 5.61 -7.50
CA VAL A 22 -0.98 5.49 -8.09
C VAL A 22 -0.67 4.05 -8.47
N ARG A 23 0.25 3.85 -9.40
CA ARG A 23 0.85 2.55 -9.66
C ARG A 23 2.18 2.41 -8.92
N LEU A 24 2.44 1.23 -8.36
CA LEU A 24 3.69 0.88 -7.69
C LEU A 24 4.40 -0.28 -8.42
N GLY A 25 5.65 -0.54 -8.07
CA GLY A 25 6.46 -1.57 -8.73
C GLY A 25 6.99 -1.13 -10.09
N GLY A 26 7.26 -2.08 -10.98
CA GLY A 26 7.99 -1.84 -12.22
C GLY A 26 9.50 -1.84 -12.01
N THR A 27 10.22 -1.05 -12.80
CA THR A 27 11.68 -0.98 -12.77
C THR A 27 12.16 -0.14 -11.59
N LEU A 28 12.84 -0.78 -10.64
CA LEU A 28 13.52 -0.16 -9.52
C LEU A 28 15.03 -0.17 -9.81
N SER A 29 15.71 0.95 -9.54
CA SER A 29 17.17 1.02 -9.63
C SER A 29 17.73 1.48 -8.29
N TYR A 30 18.57 0.67 -7.67
CA TYR A 30 19.21 1.00 -6.40
C TYR A 30 20.66 0.51 -6.40
N GLY A 31 21.61 1.39 -6.10
CA GLY A 31 23.03 1.04 -6.04
C GLY A 31 23.59 0.42 -7.32
N GLY A 32 23.09 0.83 -8.49
CA GLY A 32 23.49 0.28 -9.81
C GLY A 32 22.82 -1.05 -10.18
N ARG A 33 21.96 -1.61 -9.31
CA ARG A 33 21.17 -2.80 -9.61
C ARG A 33 19.78 -2.42 -10.06
N VAL A 34 19.36 -2.98 -11.19
CA VAL A 34 18.00 -2.86 -11.70
C VAL A 34 17.22 -4.12 -11.32
N GLU A 35 16.08 -3.92 -10.65
CA GLU A 35 15.13 -4.99 -10.29
C GLU A 35 13.78 -4.68 -10.94
N HIS A 36 13.15 -5.70 -11.54
CA HIS A 36 11.81 -5.58 -12.08
C HIS A 36 10.81 -6.23 -11.13
N ARG A 37 9.98 -5.41 -10.48
CA ARG A 37 8.87 -5.89 -9.66
C ARG A 37 7.56 -5.86 -10.43
N ALA A 38 6.65 -6.74 -10.06
CA ALA A 38 5.30 -6.73 -10.58
C ALA A 38 4.68 -5.33 -10.42
N VAL A 39 4.08 -4.81 -11.49
CA VAL A 39 3.36 -3.55 -11.43
C VAL A 39 2.06 -3.77 -10.64
N LEU A 40 1.88 -2.96 -9.61
CA LEU A 40 0.70 -2.95 -8.75
C LEU A 40 -0.17 -1.76 -9.13
N ASN A 41 -1.49 -1.98 -9.24
CA ASN A 41 -2.44 -0.98 -9.73
C ASN A 41 -2.05 -0.38 -11.09
N GLY A 42 -1.89 -1.21 -12.12
CA GLY A 42 -1.36 -0.79 -13.43
C GLY A 42 -2.13 0.35 -14.14
N GLY A 43 -3.43 0.52 -13.84
CA GLY A 43 -4.24 1.63 -14.34
C GLY A 43 -4.01 2.97 -13.61
N GLY A 44 -3.25 2.96 -12.51
CA GLY A 44 -2.93 4.17 -11.74
C GLY A 44 -1.87 5.05 -12.41
N ARG A 45 -1.81 6.32 -12.00
CA ARG A 45 -0.77 7.25 -12.46
C ARG A 45 0.59 6.95 -11.83
N PRO A 46 1.72 7.39 -12.42
CA PRO A 46 3.02 7.33 -11.77
C PRO A 46 3.01 8.04 -10.40
N VAL A 47 3.85 7.56 -9.47
CA VAL A 47 4.05 8.22 -8.18
C VAL A 47 4.74 9.57 -8.34
N ALA A 48 4.40 10.50 -7.44
CA ALA A 48 5.07 11.80 -7.30
C ALA A 48 5.42 12.04 -5.82
N CYS A 49 6.36 12.94 -5.53
CA CYS A 49 6.78 13.23 -4.15
C CYS A 49 5.60 13.67 -3.26
N ALA A 50 4.62 14.37 -3.81
CA ALA A 50 3.40 14.78 -3.11
C ALA A 50 2.54 13.60 -2.61
N ASP A 51 2.73 12.39 -3.14
CA ASP A 51 2.02 11.20 -2.69
C ASP A 51 2.51 10.69 -1.33
N ILE A 52 3.71 11.07 -0.88
CA ILE A 52 4.23 10.67 0.43
C ILE A 52 3.27 11.12 1.52
N GLU A 53 2.82 12.38 1.48
CA GLU A 53 1.88 12.86 2.48
C GLU A 53 0.52 12.18 2.38
N ARG A 54 0.05 11.87 1.17
CA ARG A 54 -1.22 11.14 0.95
C ARG A 54 -1.13 9.73 1.54
N ALA A 55 -0.01 9.06 1.34
CA ALA A 55 0.28 7.74 1.89
C ALA A 55 0.33 7.78 3.42
N VAL A 56 1.04 8.77 4.01
CA VAL A 56 1.10 8.95 5.47
C VAL A 56 -0.29 9.21 6.05
N ARG A 57 -1.09 10.09 5.44
CA ARG A 57 -2.47 10.38 5.88
C ARG A 57 -3.36 9.14 5.82
N LEU A 58 -3.26 8.36 4.74
CA LEU A 58 -4.02 7.12 4.62
C LEU A 58 -3.62 6.10 5.68
N SER A 59 -2.31 5.89 5.89
CA SER A 59 -1.79 4.97 6.91
C SER A 59 -2.32 5.32 8.29
N ARG A 60 -2.26 6.60 8.69
CA ARG A 60 -2.81 7.09 9.96
C ARG A 60 -4.31 6.80 10.10
N ARG A 61 -5.10 7.03 9.04
CA ARG A 61 -6.54 6.73 9.04
C ARG A 61 -6.81 5.24 9.23
N VAL A 62 -6.08 4.38 8.52
CA VAL A 62 -6.19 2.92 8.65
C VAL A 62 -5.84 2.47 10.07
N SER A 63 -4.75 2.99 10.65
CA SER A 63 -4.36 2.68 12.03
C SER A 63 -5.42 3.11 13.05
N LEU A 64 -5.98 4.31 12.92
CA LEU A 64 -7.04 4.80 13.80
C LEU A 64 -8.31 3.95 13.68
N LEU A 65 -8.71 3.57 12.47
CA LEU A 65 -9.85 2.69 12.23
C LEU A 65 -9.64 1.30 12.82
N ALA A 66 -8.44 0.73 12.66
CA ALA A 66 -8.09 -0.56 13.26
C ALA A 66 -8.15 -0.49 14.79
N LEU A 67 -7.61 0.58 15.40
CA LEU A 67 -7.66 0.81 16.84
C LEU A 67 -9.11 0.95 17.32
N ALA A 68 -9.92 1.79 16.66
CA ALA A 68 -11.31 1.98 17.00
C ALA A 68 -12.09 0.66 16.92
N THR A 69 -11.88 -0.12 15.86
CA THR A 69 -12.49 -1.44 15.68
C THR A 69 -12.11 -2.39 16.81
N ALA A 70 -10.83 -2.45 17.18
CA ALA A 70 -10.35 -3.29 18.28
C ALA A 70 -11.00 -2.88 19.63
N LEU A 71 -11.15 -1.58 19.89
CA LEU A 71 -11.82 -1.08 21.09
C LEU A 71 -13.32 -1.41 21.12
N VAL A 72 -14.01 -1.29 19.98
CA VAL A 72 -15.42 -1.68 19.85
C VAL A 72 -15.58 -3.18 20.08
N VAL A 73 -14.77 -4.02 19.43
CA VAL A 73 -14.80 -5.48 19.63
C VAL A 73 -14.53 -5.83 21.10
N ARG A 74 -13.54 -5.19 21.74
CA ARG A 74 -13.26 -5.38 23.17
C ARG A 74 -14.45 -5.00 24.04
N LYS A 75 -15.19 -3.93 23.70
CA LYS A 75 -16.35 -3.48 24.47
C LYS A 75 -17.56 -4.40 24.29
N VAL A 76 -17.77 -4.95 23.09
CA VAL A 76 -18.86 -5.90 22.79
C VAL A 76 -18.62 -7.28 23.42
N ARG A 77 -17.35 -7.68 23.57
CA ARG A 77 -16.97 -8.95 24.22
C ARG A 77 -16.89 -8.87 25.75
N ARG A 78 -17.11 -7.70 26.34
CA ARG A 78 -17.23 -7.49 27.78
C ARG A 78 -18.69 -7.41 28.17
#